data_AF-A0A4S9T3D1-F1
#
_entry.id   AF-A0A4S9T3D1-F1
#
_cell.length_a   1.000
_cell.length_b   1.000
_cell.length_c   1.000
_cell.angle_alpha   90.00
_cell.angle_beta   90.00
_cell.angle_gamma   90.00
#
_symmetry.space_group_name_H-M   'P 1'
#
loop_
_entity.id
_entity.type
_entity.pdbx_description
1 polymer ?
#
loop_
_entity_poly.entity_id
_entity_poly.type
_entity_poly.pdbx_seq_one_letter_code
_entity_poly.pdbx_strand_id
1 'polypeptide(L)'
;MAPTTPDLSAKYTLLMLSVISSSNISNRTKSLIEHVKSTPADNKPAIVALHAKAAVANKLISIVEIAKRDLKEGGRKIYQYNALGSELIELKPATKDAANDDAVSDEEPAFEKIDQKTTVRNVPTMTTYLSLVPVKELKDAYG
;
A
#
# COMPACT_ATOMS: atom_id res chain seq x y z
N MET A 1 -0.11 -6.04 14.84
CA MET A 1 0.80 -4.92 15.17
C MET A 1 1.27 -4.31 13.85
N ALA A 2 1.19 -2.98 13.71
CA ALA A 2 1.81 -2.30 12.58
C ALA A 2 3.33 -2.52 12.66
N PRO A 3 4.02 -2.72 11.52
CA PRO A 3 5.45 -2.96 11.52
C PRO A 3 6.16 -1.75 12.16
N THR A 4 7.12 -2.01 13.04
CA THR A 4 7.93 -0.96 13.67
C THR A 4 8.81 -0.32 12.59
N THR A 5 8.33 0.76 11.99
CA THR A 5 9.10 1.52 11.02
C THR A 5 10.29 2.18 11.70
N PRO A 6 11.53 1.90 11.28
CA PRO A 6 12.68 2.67 11.75
C PRO A 6 12.52 4.14 11.31
N ASP A 7 13.00 5.08 12.12
CA ASP A 7 13.00 6.48 11.74
C ASP A 7 14.09 6.72 10.67
N LEU A 8 13.64 7.00 9.44
CA LEU A 8 14.50 7.23 8.29
C LEU A 8 14.65 8.71 7.94
N SER A 9 13.83 9.59 8.54
CA SER A 9 13.67 10.99 8.13
C SER A 9 14.95 11.82 8.32
N ALA A 10 15.77 11.47 9.31
CA ALA A 10 17.01 12.16 9.59
C ALA A 10 18.03 12.03 8.45
N LYS A 11 18.17 10.82 7.87
CA LYS A 11 19.23 10.46 6.92
C LYS A 11 18.77 10.39 5.46
N TYR A 12 17.47 10.20 5.24
CA TYR A 12 16.93 9.90 3.92
C TYR A 12 15.75 10.82 3.60
N THR A 13 15.55 11.06 2.30
CA THR A 13 14.37 11.76 1.81
C THR A 13 13.28 10.74 1.51
N LEU A 14 12.34 10.59 2.44
CA LEU A 14 11.29 9.59 2.39
C LEU A 14 10.02 10.12 1.70
N LEU A 15 9.52 9.37 0.71
CA LEU A 15 8.19 9.55 0.14
C LEU A 15 7.32 8.34 0.50
N MET A 16 6.21 8.56 1.20
CA MET A 16 5.23 7.53 1.51
C MET A 16 4.04 7.60 0.54
N LEU A 17 3.73 6.48 -0.10
CA LEU A 17 2.61 6.35 -1.03
C LEU A 17 1.70 5.20 -0.61
N SER A 18 0.40 5.46 -0.52
CA SER A 18 -0.60 4.40 -0.34
C SER A 18 -1.13 3.88 -1.68
N VAL A 19 -1.28 2.57 -1.78
CA VAL A 19 -1.89 1.86 -2.90
C VAL A 19 -3.22 1.28 -2.44
N ILE A 20 -4.30 1.78 -3.05
CA ILE A 20 -5.68 1.34 -2.83
C ILE A 20 -6.31 0.89 -4.15
N SER A 21 -7.54 0.37 -4.10
CA SER A 21 -8.24 -0.17 -5.28
C SER A 21 -8.39 0.87 -6.40
N SER A 22 -8.60 2.15 -6.07
CA SER A 22 -8.69 3.24 -7.05
C SER A 22 -7.34 3.83 -7.48
N SER A 23 -6.22 3.39 -6.88
CA SER A 23 -4.90 3.87 -7.30
C SER A 23 -4.61 3.48 -8.73
N ASN A 24 -4.25 4.48 -9.55
CA ASN A 24 -3.79 4.28 -10.92
C ASN A 24 -2.33 3.81 -10.91
N ILE A 25 -2.07 2.68 -11.58
CA ILE A 25 -0.74 2.07 -11.63
C ILE A 25 0.27 3.01 -12.29
N SER A 26 -0.06 3.56 -13.46
CA SER A 26 0.84 4.44 -14.22
C SER A 26 1.25 5.68 -13.41
N ASN A 27 0.29 6.36 -12.80
CA ASN A 27 0.57 7.55 -11.99
C ASN A 27 1.46 7.21 -10.79
N ARG A 28 1.17 6.11 -10.08
CA ARG A 28 1.98 5.69 -8.92
C ARG A 28 3.39 5.28 -9.33
N THR A 29 3.54 4.57 -10.44
CA THR A 29 4.84 4.21 -11.01
C THR A 29 5.66 5.46 -11.35
N LYS A 30 5.05 6.44 -12.04
CA LYS A 30 5.73 7.70 -12.39
C LYS A 30 6.23 8.45 -11.15
N SER A 31 5.36 8.67 -10.16
CA SER A 31 5.74 9.36 -8.92
C SER A 31 6.86 8.64 -8.17
N LEU A 32 6.83 7.31 -8.13
CA LEU A 32 7.89 6.50 -7.53
C LEU A 32 9.22 6.72 -8.26
N ILE A 33 9.23 6.57 -9.59
CA ILE A 33 10.46 6.69 -10.39
C ILE A 33 11.03 8.09 -10.28
N GLU A 34 10.19 9.11 -10.39
CA GLU A 34 10.59 10.52 -10.30
C GLU A 34 11.26 10.81 -8.95
N HIS A 35 10.66 10.38 -7.84
CA HIS A 35 11.24 10.59 -6.51
C HIS A 35 12.55 9.84 -6.31
N VAL A 36 12.63 8.58 -6.75
CA VAL A 36 13.83 7.74 -6.60
C VAL A 36 14.99 8.26 -7.47
N LYS A 37 14.69 8.84 -8.64
CA LYS A 37 15.69 9.45 -9.53
C LYS A 37 16.07 10.87 -9.11
N SER A 38 15.17 11.59 -8.45
CA SER A 38 15.45 12.93 -7.94
C SER A 38 16.55 12.84 -6.87
N THR A 39 17.66 13.52 -7.11
CA THR A 39 18.66 13.77 -6.06
C THR A 39 18.19 15.02 -5.31
N PRO A 40 17.76 14.91 -4.04
CA PRO A 40 17.36 16.07 -3.25
C PRO A 40 18.55 17.02 -3.07
N ALA A 41 18.28 18.32 -2.98
CA ALA A 41 19.30 19.37 -2.78
C ALA A 41 20.19 19.12 -1.54
N ASP A 42 19.66 18.38 -0.54
CA ASP A 42 20.34 18.08 0.72
C ASP A 42 21.32 16.89 0.65
N ASN A 43 21.60 16.34 -0.55
CA ASN A 43 22.42 15.13 -0.78
C ASN A 43 21.93 13.86 -0.04
N LYS A 44 20.75 13.89 0.59
CA LYS A 44 20.15 12.73 1.25
C LYS A 44 19.63 11.74 0.19
N PRO A 45 19.92 10.44 0.30
CA PRO A 45 19.38 9.47 -0.66
C PRO A 45 17.86 9.37 -0.56
N ALA A 46 17.21 9.19 -1.71
CA ALA A 46 15.77 9.03 -1.79
C ALA A 46 15.33 7.60 -1.44
N ILE A 47 14.24 7.50 -0.69
CA ILE A 47 13.53 6.25 -0.39
C ILE A 47 12.05 6.45 -0.71
N VAL A 48 11.43 5.50 -1.40
CA VAL A 48 9.97 5.45 -1.55
C VAL A 48 9.44 4.26 -0.76
N ALA A 49 8.45 4.50 0.10
CA ALA A 49 7.70 3.48 0.81
C ALA A 49 6.29 3.38 0.21
N LEU A 50 5.99 2.28 -0.45
CA LEU A 50 4.64 1.97 -0.92
C LEU A 50 3.94 1.09 0.10
N HIS A 51 2.73 1.44 0.50
CA HIS A 51 1.94 0.70 1.48
C HIS A 51 0.61 0.23 0.89
N ALA A 52 0.22 -1.01 1.18
CA ALA A 52 -1.03 -1.61 0.74
C ALA A 52 -1.62 -2.57 1.77
N LYS A 53 -2.95 -2.64 1.80
CA LYS A 53 -3.68 -3.75 2.45
C LYS A 53 -3.63 -5.00 1.57
N ALA A 54 -3.76 -6.18 2.18
CA ALA A 54 -3.66 -7.47 1.51
C ALA A 54 -4.45 -7.56 0.19
N ALA A 55 -5.70 -7.10 0.20
CA ALA A 55 -6.60 -7.15 -0.97
C ALA A 55 -6.06 -6.38 -2.20
N VAL A 56 -5.14 -5.44 -2.01
CA VAL A 56 -4.56 -4.61 -3.07
C VAL A 56 -3.04 -4.74 -3.15
N ALA A 57 -2.43 -5.65 -2.39
CA ALA A 57 -0.98 -5.88 -2.38
C ALA A 57 -0.45 -6.30 -3.77
N ASN A 58 -1.23 -7.10 -4.52
CA ASN A 58 -0.88 -7.47 -5.90
C ASN A 58 -0.69 -6.25 -6.81
N LYS A 59 -1.52 -5.20 -6.64
CA LYS A 59 -1.36 -3.94 -7.38
C LYS A 59 -0.08 -3.21 -6.99
N LEU A 60 0.24 -3.17 -5.70
CA LEU A 60 1.49 -2.60 -5.20
C LEU A 60 2.70 -3.30 -5.81
N ILE A 61 2.69 -4.64 -5.83
CA ILE A 61 3.77 -5.43 -6.44
C ILE A 61 3.91 -5.07 -7.92
N SER A 62 2.81 -5.01 -8.68
CA SER A 62 2.85 -4.58 -10.08
C SER A 62 3.49 -3.21 -10.28
N ILE A 63 3.14 -2.21 -9.45
CA ILE A 63 3.75 -0.87 -9.50
C ILE A 63 5.27 -0.94 -9.29
N VAL A 64 5.71 -1.68 -8.26
CA VAL A 64 7.13 -1.84 -7.93
C VAL A 64 7.89 -2.56 -9.05
N GLU A 65 7.37 -3.65 -9.60
CA GLU A 65 8.02 -4.40 -10.67
C GLU A 65 8.12 -3.61 -11.97
N ILE A 66 7.08 -2.83 -12.32
CA ILE A 66 7.16 -1.90 -13.46
C ILE A 66 8.28 -0.88 -13.21
N ALA A 67 8.29 -0.23 -12.04
CA ALA A 67 9.31 0.76 -11.72
C ALA A 67 10.74 0.19 -11.74
N LYS A 68 10.94 -1.04 -11.28
CA LYS A 68 12.25 -1.70 -11.32
C LYS A 68 12.74 -1.95 -12.75
N ARG A 69 11.85 -2.26 -13.70
CA ARG A 69 12.22 -2.41 -15.10
C ARG A 69 12.75 -1.10 -15.67
N ASP A 70 12.01 -0.01 -15.46
CA ASP A 70 12.38 1.33 -15.94
C ASP A 70 13.66 1.88 -15.27
N LEU A 71 13.92 1.50 -14.01
CA LEU A 71 15.12 1.91 -13.28
C LEU A 71 16.37 1.10 -13.67
N LYS A 72 16.21 -0.15 -14.12
CA LYS A 72 17.32 -1.03 -14.52
C LYS A 72 18.00 -0.61 -15.82
N GLU A 73 17.32 0.15 -16.68
CA GLU A 73 17.87 0.62 -17.96
C GLU A 73 19.17 1.44 -17.80
N GLY A 74 19.46 1.96 -16.61
CA GLY A 74 20.70 2.68 -16.30
C GLY A 74 21.83 1.88 -15.63
N GLY A 75 21.73 0.54 -15.55
CA GLY A 75 22.74 -0.32 -14.91
C GLY A 75 22.90 -0.13 -13.39
N ARG A 76 22.01 0.66 -12.77
CA ARG A 76 22.04 0.95 -11.34
C ARG A 76 21.48 -0.22 -10.54
N LYS A 77 22.14 -0.55 -9.42
CA LYS A 77 21.59 -1.49 -8.44
C LYS A 77 20.37 -0.89 -7.78
N ILE A 78 19.35 -1.70 -7.59
CA ILE A 78 18.11 -1.33 -6.91
C ILE A 78 18.01 -2.17 -5.64
N TYR A 79 17.74 -1.52 -4.52
CA TYR A 79 17.57 -2.15 -3.22
C TYR A 79 16.10 -2.09 -2.83
N GLN A 80 15.54 -3.24 -2.47
CA GLN A 80 14.16 -3.39 -2.07
C GLN A 80 14.10 -4.06 -0.70
N TYR A 81 13.25 -3.55 0.18
CA TYR A 81 12.98 -4.12 1.50
C TYR A 81 11.47 -4.27 1.67
N ASN A 82 11.01 -5.43 2.14
CA ASN A 82 9.59 -5.72 2.29
C ASN A 82 9.24 -5.91 3.76
N ALA A 83 8.33 -5.08 4.26
CA ALA A 83 7.76 -5.21 5.59
C ALA A 83 6.34 -5.78 5.50
N LEU A 84 6.06 -6.82 6.27
CA LEU A 84 4.72 -7.36 6.44
C LEU A 84 4.15 -6.92 7.79
N GLY A 85 2.88 -6.56 7.79
CA GLY A 85 2.20 -5.97 8.92
C GLY A 85 0.76 -6.42 9.04
N SER A 86 0.06 -5.85 10.01
CA SER A 86 -1.37 -6.04 10.14
C SER A 86 -2.04 -4.84 10.81
N GLU A 87 -3.23 -4.48 10.32
CA GLU A 87 -4.05 -3.37 10.81
C GLU A 87 -5.42 -3.90 11.25
N LEU A 88 -5.89 -3.45 12.42
CA LEU A 88 -7.26 -3.70 12.86
C LEU A 88 -8.20 -2.77 12.09
N ILE A 89 -9.18 -3.35 11.40
CA ILE A 89 -10.18 -2.62 10.64
C ILE A 89 -11.56 -2.97 11.18
N GLU A 90 -12.33 -1.94 11.51
CA GLU A 90 -13.76 -2.05 11.77
C GLU A 90 -14.53 -2.11 10.45
N LEU A 91 -15.29 -3.17 10.24
CA LEU A 91 -16.26 -3.24 9.15
C LEU A 91 -17.63 -2.88 9.66
N LYS A 92 -18.17 -1.83 9.06
CA LYS A 92 -19.60 -1.61 9.04
C LYS A 92 -20.20 -2.59 8.04
N PRO A 93 -21.25 -3.33 8.42
CA PRO A 93 -21.96 -4.20 7.49
C PRO A 93 -22.55 -3.39 6.33
N ALA A 94 -22.59 -3.98 5.14
CA ALA A 94 -23.14 -3.35 3.95
C ALA A 94 -24.66 -3.26 4.09
N THR A 95 -25.22 -2.06 3.99
CA THR A 95 -26.67 -1.87 3.79
C THR A 95 -27.03 -2.36 2.38
N LYS A 96 -28.14 -3.10 2.27
CA LYS A 96 -28.63 -3.76 1.04
C LYS A 96 -29.14 -2.80 -0.04
N ASP A 97 -28.65 -1.56 -0.12
CA ASP A 97 -29.23 -0.54 -1.03
C ASP A 97 -28.40 -0.33 -2.32
N ALA A 98 -27.45 -1.22 -2.63
CA ALA A 98 -26.54 -1.06 -3.77
C ALA A 98 -26.58 -2.23 -4.78
N ALA A 99 -27.71 -2.95 -4.87
CA ALA A 99 -27.91 -3.99 -5.88
C ALA A 99 -29.31 -3.86 -6.53
N ASN A 100 -29.30 -3.34 -7.76
CA ASN A 100 -30.28 -3.49 -8.84
C ASN A 100 -31.79 -3.23 -8.58
N ASP A 101 -32.26 -2.26 -9.38
CA ASP A 101 -33.58 -2.15 -10.01
C ASP A 101 -34.04 -3.51 -10.62
N ASP A 102 -35.36 -3.78 -10.60
CA ASP A 102 -36.09 -4.98 -11.04
C ASP A 102 -36.12 -6.23 -10.11
N ALA A 103 -37.15 -6.32 -9.26
CA ALA A 103 -38.02 -7.50 -9.11
C ALA A 103 -39.19 -7.27 -8.13
N VAL A 104 -40.40 -7.33 -8.69
CA VAL A 104 -41.73 -7.69 -8.16
C VAL A 104 -41.91 -7.82 -6.64
N SER A 105 -42.86 -7.03 -6.13
CA SER A 105 -43.46 -7.11 -4.79
C SER A 105 -44.10 -8.48 -4.53
N ASP A 106 -43.61 -9.22 -3.54
CA ASP A 106 -44.33 -10.33 -2.91
C ASP A 106 -44.21 -10.19 -1.39
N GLU A 107 -45.37 -10.17 -0.73
CA GLU A 107 -45.55 -9.86 0.69
C GLU A 107 -45.22 -11.09 1.55
N GLU A 108 -44.04 -11.11 2.18
CA GLU A 108 -43.67 -12.07 3.24
C GLU A 108 -43.22 -11.31 4.50
N PRO A 109 -43.50 -11.82 5.72
CA PRO A 109 -43.38 -11.07 6.96
C PRO A 109 -41.93 -10.65 7.22
N ALA A 110 -41.77 -9.36 7.49
CA ALA A 110 -40.50 -8.71 7.79
C ALA A 110 -39.79 -9.39 8.98
N PHE A 111 -38.71 -10.12 8.69
CA PHE A 111 -37.76 -10.58 9.70
C PHE A 111 -37.33 -9.41 10.61
N GLU A 112 -37.22 -9.65 11.92
CA GLU A 112 -36.63 -8.69 12.86
C GLU A 112 -35.23 -8.29 12.40
N LYS A 113 -35.01 -6.98 12.19
CA LYS A 113 -33.70 -6.42 11.88
C LYS A 113 -32.81 -6.55 13.12
N ILE A 114 -31.99 -7.59 13.16
CA ILE A 114 -30.92 -7.72 14.15
C ILE A 114 -29.98 -6.51 13.97
N ASP A 115 -29.72 -5.78 15.05
CA ASP A 115 -28.75 -4.69 15.06
C ASP A 115 -27.40 -5.19 14.55
N GLN A 116 -27.00 -4.63 13.43
CA GLN A 116 -25.88 -5.09 12.63
C GLN A 116 -24.56 -4.72 13.35
N LYS A 117 -24.07 -5.62 14.20
CA LYS A 117 -22.89 -5.40 15.04
C LYS A 117 -21.63 -5.14 14.20
N THR A 118 -20.93 -4.05 14.50
CA THR A 118 -19.62 -3.75 13.93
C THR A 118 -18.64 -4.89 14.24
N THR A 119 -17.96 -5.39 13.21
CA THR A 119 -16.96 -6.45 13.36
C THR A 119 -15.56 -5.88 13.22
N VAL A 120 -14.68 -6.15 14.17
CA VAL A 120 -13.25 -5.80 14.10
C VAL A 120 -12.52 -7.01 13.53
N ARG A 121 -11.77 -6.81 12.43
CA ARG A 121 -10.90 -7.86 11.87
C ARG A 121 -9.46 -7.38 11.76
N ASN A 122 -8.52 -8.30 11.91
CA ASN A 122 -7.13 -8.04 11.61
C ASN A 122 -6.86 -8.26 10.12
N VAL A 123 -6.41 -7.22 9.41
CA VAL A 123 -6.13 -7.27 7.96
C VAL A 123 -4.62 -7.19 7.74
N PRO A 124 -4.03 -8.16 7.02
CA PRO A 124 -2.61 -8.08 6.69
C PRO A 124 -2.30 -6.87 5.80
N THR A 125 -1.12 -6.30 5.98
CA THR A 125 -0.60 -5.19 5.18
C THR A 125 0.81 -5.48 4.70
N MET A 126 1.21 -4.81 3.63
CA MET A 126 2.53 -4.90 3.04
C MET A 126 3.04 -3.48 2.76
N THR A 127 4.28 -3.22 3.18
CA THR A 127 5.02 -2.02 2.80
C THR A 127 6.28 -2.44 2.06
N THR A 128 6.48 -1.91 0.86
CA THR A 128 7.72 -2.09 0.09
C THR A 128 8.48 -0.79 0.06
N TYR A 129 9.73 -0.83 0.50
CA TYR A 129 10.69 0.26 0.39
C TYR A 129 11.57 0.04 -0.83
N LEU A 130 11.79 1.09 -1.62
CA LEU A 130 12.67 1.08 -2.79
C LEU A 130 13.68 2.22 -2.71
N SER A 131 14.95 1.92 -2.99
CA SER A 131 16.04 2.90 -3.08
C SER A 131 17.11 2.48 -4.10
N LEU A 132 17.88 3.46 -4.59
CA LEU A 132 19.07 3.22 -5.43
C LEU A 132 20.36 3.01 -4.62
N VAL A 133 20.30 3.22 -3.30
CA VAL A 133 21.41 2.96 -2.38
C VAL A 133 21.01 1.93 -1.34
N PRO A 134 21.96 1.16 -0.78
CA PRO A 134 21.66 0.28 0.33
C PRO A 134 21.26 1.11 1.56
N VAL A 135 20.19 0.71 2.23
CA VAL A 135 19.68 1.34 3.45
C VAL A 135 19.90 0.39 4.61
N LYS A 136 20.80 0.74 5.53
CA LYS A 136 21.23 -0.17 6.60
C LYS A 136 20.08 -0.46 7.56
N GLU A 137 19.35 0.56 7.97
CA GLU A 137 18.25 0.48 8.92
C GLU A 137 17.12 -0.42 8.40
N LEU A 138 16.83 -0.36 7.09
CA LEU A 138 15.84 -1.22 6.45
C LEU A 138 16.37 -2.63 6.23
N LYS A 139 17.66 -2.80 5.97
CA LYS A 139 18.29 -4.11 5.88
C LYS A 139 18.23 -4.83 7.23
N ASP A 140 18.65 -4.17 8.29
CA ASP A 140 18.67 -4.73 9.64
C ASP A 140 17.25 -5.08 10.13
N ALA A 141 16.23 -4.33 9.70
CA ALA A 141 14.83 -4.56 10.08
C ALA A 141 14.11 -5.61 9.22
N TYR A 142 14.42 -5.71 7.92
CA TYR A 142 13.56 -6.41 6.95
C TYR A 142 14.32 -7.29 5.93
N GLY A 143 15.62 -7.51 6.05
CA GLY A 143 16.41 -8.28 5.07
C GLY A 143 17.70 -8.89 5.59
#